data_AF-A0AA43IRC7-F1
#
_entry.id   AF-A0AA43IRC7-F1
#
_cell.length_a   1.000
_cell.length_b   1.000
_cell.length_c   1.000
_cell.angle_alpha   90.00
_cell.angle_beta   90.00
_cell.angle_gamma   90.00
#
_symmetry.space_group_name_H-M   'P 1'
#
loop_
_entity.id
_entity.type
_entity.pdbx_description
1 polymer ?
#
loop_
_entity_poly.entity_id
_entity_poly.type
_entity_poly.pdbx_seq_one_letter_code
_entity_poly.pdbx_strand_id
1 'polypeptide(L)'
;MSDTLRIIPLGGLGEVGKNMTVYEMDGEILVVDAGLAFPRDEHLGVDLLLPDVGYLAGRRVRAVILTHGHEDHVGGLPYLLREVEVQTIIATRLTLG
;
A
#
# COMPACT_ATOMS: atom_id res chain seq x y z
N MET A 1 -27.18 1.94 -4.56
CA MET A 1 -25.75 1.60 -4.47
C MET A 1 -25.02 2.69 -5.21
N SER A 2 -24.00 3.32 -4.63
CA SER A 2 -23.33 4.43 -5.31
C SER A 2 -22.27 3.87 -6.25
N ASP A 3 -22.45 4.05 -7.56
CA ASP A 3 -21.47 3.78 -8.63
C ASP A 3 -20.25 4.73 -8.57
N THR A 4 -19.91 5.22 -7.37
CA THR A 4 -18.87 6.20 -7.14
C THR A 4 -17.59 5.51 -6.72
N LEU A 5 -16.58 5.58 -7.59
CA LEU A 5 -15.22 5.17 -7.27
C LEU A 5 -14.62 6.12 -6.22
N ARG A 6 -14.14 5.56 -5.11
CA ARG A 6 -13.39 6.28 -4.08
C ARG A 6 -11.90 6.02 -4.30
N ILE A 7 -11.10 7.08 -4.33
CA ILE A 7 -9.64 7.02 -4.46
C ILE A 7 -9.05 7.65 -3.20
N ILE A 8 -8.27 6.88 -2.45
CA ILE A 8 -7.86 7.24 -1.10
C ILE A 8 -6.35 6.98 -0.99
N PRO A 9 -5.51 8.02 -1.11
CA PRO A 9 -4.08 7.88 -0.88
C PRO A 9 -3.83 7.67 0.62
N LEU A 10 -3.19 6.56 0.98
CA LEU A 10 -2.74 6.27 2.36
C LEU A 10 -1.26 6.66 2.56
N GLY A 11 -0.51 6.86 1.48
CA GLY A 11 0.85 7.40 1.49
C GLY A 11 1.32 7.81 0.10
N GLY A 12 2.41 8.58 0.04
CA GLY A 12 2.99 9.10 -1.21
C GLY A 12 2.45 10.46 -1.67
N LEU A 13 1.59 11.12 -0.88
CA LEU A 13 1.10 12.48 -1.16
C LEU A 13 1.53 13.45 -0.06
N GLY A 14 2.15 14.56 -0.45
CA GLY A 14 2.73 15.53 0.49
C GLY A 14 4.10 15.14 1.03
N GLU A 15 4.66 14.03 0.54
CA GLU A 15 5.96 13.47 0.89
C GLU A 15 6.48 12.60 -0.28
N VAL A 16 7.74 12.16 -0.20
CA VAL A 16 8.31 11.15 -1.12
C VAL A 16 8.53 9.87 -0.35
N GLY A 17 7.96 8.77 -0.83
CA GLY A 17 8.05 7.45 -0.19
C GLY A 17 6.69 6.90 0.23
N LYS A 18 6.70 5.64 0.68
CA LYS A 18 5.54 4.93 1.24
C LYS A 18 4.27 5.01 0.37
N ASN A 19 4.43 4.86 -0.94
CA ASN A 19 3.33 4.95 -1.88
C ASN A 19 2.30 3.83 -1.60
N MET A 20 1.04 4.23 -1.43
CA MET A 20 -0.08 3.30 -1.27
C MET A 20 -1.37 4.05 -1.57
N THR A 21 -2.11 3.59 -2.59
CA THR A 21 -3.41 4.18 -2.97
C THR A 21 -4.49 3.11 -2.97
N VAL A 22 -5.59 3.38 -2.26
CA VAL A 22 -6.77 2.53 -2.22
C VAL A 22 -7.78 2.99 -3.26
N TYR A 23 -8.30 2.04 -4.02
CA TYR A 23 -9.43 2.17 -4.91
C TYR A 23 -10.58 1.33 -4.37
N GLU A 24 -11.71 1.97 -4.11
CA GLU A 24 -12.89 1.30 -3.56
C GLU A 24 -14.14 1.62 -4.36
N MET A 25 -14.86 0.57 -4.75
CA MET A 25 -16.14 0.66 -5.45
C MET A 25 -16.98 -0.57 -5.10
N ASP A 26 -18.26 -0.37 -4.81
CA ASP A 26 -19.20 -1.46 -4.49
C ASP A 26 -18.75 -2.42 -3.38
N GLY A 27 -18.00 -1.89 -2.40
CA GLY A 27 -17.45 -2.66 -1.28
C GLY A 27 -16.22 -3.51 -1.62
N GLU A 28 -15.80 -3.54 -2.89
CA GLU A 28 -14.57 -4.16 -3.34
C GLU A 28 -13.40 -3.18 -3.22
N ILE A 29 -12.24 -3.69 -2.82
CA ILE A 29 -11.04 -2.89 -2.55
C ILE A 29 -9.90 -3.40 -3.40
N LEU A 30 -9.24 -2.48 -4.09
CA LEU A 30 -7.97 -2.67 -4.75
C LEU A 30 -6.95 -1.70 -4.17
N VAL A 31 -5.72 -2.17 -3.98
CA VAL A 31 -4.60 -1.34 -3.52
C VAL A 31 -3.58 -1.27 -4.66
N VAL A 32 -3.08 -0.06 -4.94
CA VAL A 32 -1.94 0.15 -5.84
C VAL A 32 -0.75 0.56 -4.98
N ASP A 33 0.31 -0.25 -5.08
CA ASP A 33 1.55 -0.20 -4.32
C ASP A 33 1.40 -0.38 -2.80
N ALA A 34 2.48 -0.83 -2.18
CA ALA A 34 2.61 -1.00 -0.74
C ALA A 34 4.05 -0.66 -0.34
N GLY A 35 4.38 0.63 -0.40
CA GLY A 35 5.73 1.14 -0.17
C GLY A 35 6.12 1.32 1.29
N LEU A 36 7.41 1.59 1.49
CA LEU A 36 7.96 2.17 2.72
C LEU A 36 8.59 3.54 2.44
N ALA A 37 8.85 4.32 3.48
CA ALA A 37 9.68 5.51 3.40
C ALA A 37 10.86 5.38 4.35
N PHE A 38 11.97 6.01 3.99
CA PHE A 38 13.14 6.06 4.84
C PHE A 38 12.99 7.16 5.91
N PRO A 39 13.46 6.89 7.14
CA PRO A 39 13.48 7.88 8.21
C PRO A 39 14.38 9.07 7.84
N ARG A 40 14.01 10.25 8.33
CA ARG A 40 14.87 11.45 8.34
C ARG A 40 15.70 11.50 9.64
N ASP A 41 16.74 12.32 9.67
CA ASP A 41 17.68 12.46 10.80
C ASP A 41 17.02 12.68 12.19
N GLU A 42 15.81 13.23 12.22
CA GLU A 42 15.01 13.44 13.43
C GLU A 42 14.32 12.18 13.98
N HIS A 43 14.22 11.09 13.19
CA HIS A 43 13.56 9.84 13.56
C HIS A 43 14.57 8.85 14.17
N LEU A 44 15.14 9.20 15.33
CA LEU A 44 16.15 8.40 16.00
C LEU A 44 15.62 7.01 16.39
N GLY A 45 16.33 5.96 15.98
CA GLY A 45 16.00 4.56 16.30
C GLY A 45 14.89 3.94 15.44
N VAL A 46 14.39 4.65 14.43
CA VAL A 46 13.43 4.14 13.45
C VAL A 46 14.19 3.64 12.22
N ASP A 47 13.89 2.42 11.76
CA ASP A 47 14.49 1.89 10.53
C ASP A 47 13.67 2.25 9.29
N LEU A 48 12.33 2.15 9.38
CA LEU A 48 11.39 2.30 8.28
C LEU A 48 10.12 3.02 8.73
N LEU A 49 9.49 3.76 7.81
CA LEU A 49 8.18 4.39 7.97
C LEU A 49 7.18 3.70 7.04
N LEU A 50 6.01 3.30 7.56
CA LEU A 50 4.96 2.62 6.80
C LEU A 50 3.70 3.51 6.67
N PRO A 51 2.87 3.31 5.63
CA PRO A 51 1.53 3.90 5.59
C PRO A 51 0.66 3.42 6.75
N ASP A 52 -0.25 4.27 7.21
CA ASP A 52 -1.31 3.84 8.14
C ASP A 52 -2.38 3.05 7.38
N VAL A 53 -2.45 1.74 7.64
CA VAL A 53 -3.39 0.82 7.00
C VAL A 53 -4.69 0.64 7.78
N GLY A 54 -4.96 1.49 8.78
CA GLY A 54 -6.20 1.46 9.58
C GLY A 54 -7.48 1.51 8.74
N TYR A 55 -7.44 2.13 7.55
CA TYR A 55 -8.56 2.12 6.59
C TYR A 55 -8.91 0.72 6.06
N LEU A 56 -7.95 -0.20 6.07
CA LEU A 56 -8.05 -1.57 5.56
C LEU A 56 -8.28 -2.60 6.69
N ALA A 57 -8.20 -2.20 7.96
CA ALA A 57 -8.33 -3.10 9.10
C ALA A 57 -9.69 -3.82 9.10
N GLY A 58 -9.66 -5.15 9.18
CA GLY A 58 -10.86 -6.00 9.14
C GLY A 58 -11.58 -6.06 7.78
N ARG A 59 -10.95 -5.54 6.72
CA ARG A 59 -11.48 -5.54 5.36
C ARG A 59 -10.65 -6.46 4.48
N ARG A 60 -11.28 -7.02 3.46
CA ARG A 60 -10.64 -7.93 2.51
C ARG A 60 -10.24 -7.17 1.24
N VAL A 61 -8.96 -7.19 0.91
CA VAL A 61 -8.41 -6.58 -0.31
C VAL A 61 -8.43 -7.61 -1.44
N ARG A 62 -9.10 -7.28 -2.53
CA ARG A 62 -9.21 -8.17 -3.70
C ARG A 62 -7.87 -8.34 -4.39
N ALA A 63 -7.13 -7.25 -4.57
CA ALA A 63 -5.81 -7.29 -5.16
C ALA A 63 -4.92 -6.16 -4.66
N VAL A 64 -3.62 -6.45 -4.54
CA VAL A 64 -2.57 -5.45 -4.51
C VAL A 64 -1.89 -5.46 -5.88
N ILE A 65 -1.88 -4.33 -6.58
CA ILE A 65 -1.14 -4.13 -7.83
C ILE A 65 0.18 -3.44 -7.49
N LEU A 66 1.32 -4.04 -7.86
CA LEU A 66 2.63 -3.40 -7.70
C LEU A 66 3.09 -2.87 -9.06
N THR A 67 3.33 -1.57 -9.13
CA THR A 67 3.70 -0.88 -10.37
C THR A 67 5.10 -1.26 -10.84
N HIS A 68 6.07 -1.30 -9.92
CA HIS A 68 7.47 -1.68 -10.15
C HIS A 68 8.15 -2.02 -8.82
N GLY A 69 9.41 -2.49 -8.87
CA GLY A 69 10.12 -3.05 -7.72
C GLY A 69 10.94 -2.09 -6.86
N HIS A 70 10.70 -0.78 -6.90
CA HIS A 70 11.38 0.12 -5.97
C HIS A 70 10.79 0.01 -4.55
N GLU A 71 11.64 0.19 -3.54
CA GLU A 71 11.28 0.01 -2.12
C GLU A 71 10.13 0.92 -1.67
N ASP A 72 10.05 2.13 -2.20
CA ASP A 72 8.95 3.05 -1.93
C ASP A 72 7.62 2.67 -2.58
N HIS A 73 7.58 1.56 -3.33
CA HIS A 73 6.39 0.96 -3.92
C HIS A 73 6.13 -0.49 -3.44
N VAL A 74 7.16 -1.24 -3.02
CA VAL A 74 7.00 -2.66 -2.61
C VAL A 74 7.45 -2.97 -1.19
N GLY A 75 8.29 -2.13 -0.57
CA GLY A 75 8.97 -2.46 0.67
C GLY A 75 8.05 -2.60 1.89
N GLY A 76 6.86 -2.01 1.83
CA GLY A 76 5.81 -2.14 2.85
C GLY A 76 4.95 -3.40 2.70
N LEU A 77 5.03 -4.12 1.58
CA LEU A 77 4.18 -5.28 1.29
C LEU A 77 4.25 -6.38 2.36
N PRO A 78 5.42 -6.78 2.88
CA PRO A 78 5.48 -7.81 3.93
C PRO A 78 4.76 -7.43 5.23
N TYR A 79 4.65 -6.13 5.51
CA TYR A 79 3.96 -5.61 6.70
C TYR A 79 2.45 -5.57 6.46
N LEU A 80 2.01 -5.07 5.29
CA LEU A 80 0.61 -5.09 4.88
C LEU A 80 0.02 -6.51 4.95
N LEU A 81 0.74 -7.51 4.42
CA LEU A 81 0.27 -8.91 4.39
C LEU A 81 0.17 -9.56 5.78
N ARG A 82 0.76 -8.97 6.83
CA ARG A 82 0.60 -9.44 8.22
C ARG A 82 -0.68 -8.92 8.87
N GLU A 83 -1.20 -7.79 8.39
CA GLU A 83 -2.31 -7.06 9.02
C GLU A 83 -3.62 -7.13 8.21
N VAL A 84 -3.53 -7.33 6.90
CA VAL A 84 -4.66 -7.24 5.97
C VAL A 84 -4.77 -8.51 5.12
N GLU A 85 -5.98 -9.04 4.98
CA GLU A 85 -6.26 -10.15 4.07
C GLU A 85 -6.22 -9.67 2.62
N VAL A 86 -5.18 -10.09 1.88
CA VAL A 86 -5.01 -9.81 0.45
C VAL A 86 -5.18 -11.11 -0.34
N GLN A 87 -6.14 -11.14 -1.28
CA GLN A 87 -6.40 -12.36 -2.06
C GLN A 87 -5.36 -12.64 -3.14
N THR A 88 -4.82 -11.60 -3.77
CA THR A 88 -3.92 -11.74 -4.90
C THR A 88 -2.98 -10.54 -5.00
N ILE A 89 -1.75 -10.81 -5.42
CA ILE A 89 -0.75 -9.79 -5.74
C ILE A 89 -0.50 -9.86 -7.26
N ILE A 90 -0.59 -8.71 -7.93
CA ILE A 90 -0.44 -8.59 -9.38
C ILE A 90 0.74 -7.67 -9.65
N ALA A 91 1.75 -8.15 -10.37
CA ALA A 91 2.90 -7.34 -10.76
C ALA A 91 3.61 -7.93 -11.99
N THR A 92 4.58 -7.19 -12.53
CA THR A 92 5.47 -7.72 -13.57
C THR A 92 6.39 -8.81 -13.01
N ARG A 93 6.94 -9.66 -13.88
CA ARG A 93 7.83 -10.76 -13.47
C ARG A 93 9.01 -10.27 -12.63
N LEU A 94 9.67 -9.17 -13.02
CA LEU A 94 10.81 -8.62 -12.26
C LEU A 94 10.39 -8.13 -10.86
N THR A 95 9.21 -7.53 -10.75
CA THR A 95 8.69 -7.04 -9.46
C THR A 95 8.34 -8.18 -8.49
N LEU A 96 7.92 -9.34 -9.02
CA LEU A 96 7.59 -10.52 -8.19
C LEU A 96 8.81 -11.29 -7.67
N GLY A 97 10.00 -11.07 -8.24
CA GLY A 97 11.22 -11.85 -7.99
C GLY A 97 11.37 -13.00 -8.96
#